data_AF-A0A850MQV4-F1
#
_entry.id   AF-A0A850MQV4-F1
#
_cell.length_a   1.000
_cell.length_b   1.000
_cell.length_c   1.000
_cell.angle_alpha   90.00
_cell.angle_beta   90.00
_cell.angle_gamma   90.00
#
_symmetry.space_group_name_H-M   'P 1'
#
loop_
_entity.id
_entity.type
_entity.pdbx_description
1 polymer ?
#
loop_
_entity_poly.entity_id
_entity_poly.type
_entity_poly.pdbx_seq_one_letter_code
_entity_poly.pdbx_strand_id
1 'polypeptide(L)'
;MTSHKGNSQIALVLGLIAIGIAIFNLGLLIGFAIIYRIIIESVVFYFFLGIGASAGSVIILWRLITSSFKWRRLIGTLSVLGIPFSGILILFFRANIDFSAERIGSLQLVRLTDLAFYLASMILTLFVGLLIYFGTKFIRDRYSNAKIKKSLLGSFQILIIIFPVIMLPFITMHFPIYPPKPHGDLEPGTIRSIDLFVSGTEGYYSYRIPSLLVLPNDTILAFAEGRKYSTFDMGNIDVVLKRSEDGGKTWSSLEVVIDAGCLKAGEPCPVYDNNTGFVWLSYCIEAWQVFLINSSDGGITWSNSWNITPYVKPDSWPKWFVMGPGHGIQLTKGPDVGRLLLPAYVDIPNSSVQHTLMIYSDNGGLSWHRGNYTTIGGENEVVETANGSIYMTIRPQFSESHRRLYSWSHDGGLNWGPVNIEYNLLDPKCQASIARLTEEDNSTINRIIFSNPSHTSDRRNMTIHLSYNECETWDIAKVLYSGNAGYSDLGVLSNKTICCFFEIGDESLEGPGYHDYHDYLIFVQFNVDWLETP
;
A
#
# COMPACT_ATOMS: atom_id res chain seq x y z
N MET A 1 66.29 11.44 26.19
CA MET A 1 65.40 12.32 25.38
C MET A 1 64.34 11.51 24.61
N THR A 2 63.50 10.74 25.28
CA THR A 2 62.49 9.88 24.62
C THR A 2 61.12 9.84 25.28
N SER A 3 60.83 10.71 26.27
CA SER A 3 59.48 10.81 26.88
C SER A 3 58.63 11.98 26.36
N HIS A 4 59.19 12.92 25.58
CA HIS A 4 58.43 14.09 25.11
C HIS A 4 57.64 13.90 23.79
N LYS A 5 57.90 12.83 23.01
CA LYS A 5 57.22 12.60 21.72
C LYS A 5 55.88 11.86 21.83
N GLY A 6 55.63 11.11 22.91
CA GLY A 6 54.38 10.38 23.12
C GLY A 6 53.22 11.30 23.55
N ASN A 7 53.49 12.23 24.45
CA ASN A 7 52.47 13.16 24.98
C ASN A 7 52.03 14.20 23.95
N SER A 8 52.90 14.61 23.01
CA SER A 8 52.51 15.56 21.95
C SER A 8 51.59 14.94 20.90
N GLN A 9 51.69 13.64 20.64
CA GLN A 9 50.81 12.96 19.69
C GLN A 9 49.41 12.69 20.26
N ILE A 10 49.31 12.34 21.55
CA ILE A 10 48.02 12.19 22.23
C ILE A 10 47.30 13.56 22.34
N ALA A 11 48.04 14.62 22.67
CA ALA A 11 47.49 15.98 22.70
C ALA A 11 47.00 16.46 21.32
N LEU A 12 47.68 16.06 20.23
CA LEU A 12 47.26 16.39 18.87
C LEU A 12 45.99 15.62 18.44
N VAL A 13 45.87 14.34 18.80
CA VAL A 13 44.68 13.52 18.54
C VAL A 13 43.48 14.05 19.33
N LEU A 14 43.68 14.37 20.61
CA LEU A 14 42.63 15.00 21.43
C LEU A 14 42.23 16.39 20.90
N GLY A 15 43.19 17.17 20.38
CA GLY A 15 42.91 18.44 19.72
C GLY A 15 42.09 18.30 18.43
N LEU A 16 42.36 17.28 17.61
CA LEU A 16 41.59 16.99 16.40
C LEU A 16 40.18 16.45 16.72
N ILE A 17 40.04 15.63 17.76
CA ILE A 17 38.74 15.18 18.27
C ILE A 17 37.95 16.38 18.79
N ALA A 18 38.58 17.29 19.53
CA ALA A 18 37.94 18.51 20.02
C ALA A 18 37.49 19.44 18.88
N ILE A 19 38.31 19.59 17.83
CA ILE A 19 37.92 20.36 16.62
C ILE A 19 36.78 19.67 15.87
N GLY A 20 36.81 18.33 15.74
CA GLY A 20 35.72 17.55 15.13
C GLY A 20 34.41 17.70 15.89
N ILE A 21 34.45 17.63 17.23
CA ILE A 21 33.30 17.86 18.11
C ILE A 21 32.82 19.32 18.00
N ALA A 22 33.71 20.30 17.94
CA ALA A 22 33.34 21.70 17.79
C ALA A 22 32.66 21.98 16.43
N ILE A 23 33.16 21.37 15.35
CA ILE A 23 32.56 21.48 14.01
C ILE A 23 31.22 20.73 13.95
N PHE A 24 31.11 19.55 14.57
CA PHE A 24 29.87 18.80 14.68
C PHE A 24 28.80 19.59 15.45
N ASN A 25 29.17 20.17 16.59
CA ASN A 25 28.29 21.03 17.38
C ASN A 25 27.90 22.29 16.60
N LEU A 26 28.80 22.87 15.80
CA LEU A 26 28.48 24.00 14.92
C LEU A 26 27.51 23.58 13.79
N GLY A 27 27.67 22.40 13.21
CA GLY A 27 26.75 21.83 12.22
C GLY A 27 25.36 21.58 12.80
N LEU A 28 25.29 21.02 14.01
CA LEU A 28 24.03 20.89 14.76
C LEU A 28 23.43 22.26 15.06
N LEU A 29 24.22 23.24 15.50
CA LEU A 29 23.74 24.59 15.80
C LEU A 29 23.18 25.27 14.55
N ILE A 30 23.82 25.09 13.38
CA ILE A 30 23.34 25.61 12.10
C ILE A 30 22.06 24.88 11.67
N GLY A 31 22.01 23.55 11.81
CA GLY A 31 20.82 22.74 11.54
C GLY A 31 19.63 23.16 12.42
N PHE A 32 19.85 23.29 13.73
CA PHE A 32 18.86 23.80 14.67
C PHE A 32 18.45 25.24 14.34
N ALA A 33 19.38 26.11 13.93
CA ALA A 33 19.04 27.48 13.52
C ALA A 33 18.19 27.51 12.25
N ILE A 34 18.43 26.61 11.29
CA ILE A 34 17.63 26.48 10.07
C ILE A 34 16.23 25.93 10.41
N ILE A 35 16.15 24.87 11.22
CA ILE A 35 14.88 24.28 11.66
C ILE A 35 14.06 25.29 12.47
N TYR A 36 14.69 25.94 13.45
CA TYR A 36 14.06 26.99 14.26
C TYR A 36 13.56 28.15 13.40
N ARG A 37 14.30 28.52 12.35
CA ARG A 37 13.88 29.52 11.38
C ARG A 37 12.71 29.06 10.51
N ILE A 38 12.70 27.82 10.02
CA ILE A 38 11.56 27.25 9.28
C ILE A 38 10.31 27.23 10.16
N ILE A 39 10.45 26.85 11.43
CA ILE A 39 9.34 26.84 12.40
C ILE A 39 8.83 28.26 12.65
N ILE A 40 9.71 29.23 12.92
CA ILE A 40 9.28 30.63 13.10
C ILE A 40 8.66 31.19 11.83
N GLU A 41 9.26 30.97 10.66
CA GLU A 41 8.73 31.47 9.39
C GLU A 41 7.37 30.84 9.05
N SER A 42 7.17 29.55 9.37
CA SER A 42 5.88 28.87 9.22
C SER A 42 4.85 29.37 10.23
N VAL A 43 5.20 29.51 11.51
CA VAL A 43 4.31 30.02 12.57
C VAL A 43 3.89 31.46 12.29
N VAL A 44 4.82 32.31 11.84
CA VAL A 44 4.52 33.70 11.44
C VAL A 44 3.63 33.71 10.20
N PHE A 45 3.90 32.87 9.20
CA PHE A 45 3.08 32.75 7.98
C PHE A 45 1.64 32.32 8.30
N TYR A 46 1.45 31.30 9.16
CA TYR A 46 0.14 30.84 9.61
C TYR A 46 -0.57 31.84 10.54
N PHE A 47 0.18 32.53 11.42
CA PHE A 47 -0.37 33.60 12.25
C PHE A 47 -0.97 34.70 11.38
N PHE A 48 -0.27 35.15 10.32
CA PHE A 48 -0.79 36.20 9.42
C PHE A 48 -1.95 35.76 8.51
N LEU A 49 -2.02 34.48 8.13
CA LEU A 49 -3.20 33.91 7.47
C LEU A 49 -4.42 33.86 8.41
N GLY A 50 -4.22 33.58 9.70
CA GLY A 50 -5.28 33.54 10.72
C GLY A 50 -5.91 34.90 11.06
N ILE A 51 -5.20 36.02 10.80
CA ILE A 51 -5.71 37.40 10.98
C ILE A 51 -6.13 38.09 9.66
N GLY A 52 -6.24 37.34 8.56
CA GLY A 52 -6.82 37.85 7.30
C GLY A 52 -5.93 38.82 6.51
N ALA A 53 -4.61 38.77 6.69
CA ALA A 53 -3.69 39.59 5.89
C ALA A 53 -3.67 39.11 4.42
N SER A 54 -3.72 40.04 3.47
CA SER A 54 -3.68 39.69 2.04
C SER A 54 -2.35 39.02 1.66
N ALA A 55 -2.40 38.01 0.78
CA ALA A 55 -1.22 37.24 0.36
C ALA A 55 -0.05 38.12 -0.12
N GLY A 56 -0.35 39.26 -0.76
CA GLY A 56 0.66 40.22 -1.21
C GLY A 56 1.45 40.87 -0.07
N SER A 57 0.79 41.19 1.05
CA SER A 57 1.41 41.79 2.24
C SER A 57 2.36 40.81 2.92
N VAL A 58 1.99 39.52 2.97
CA VAL A 58 2.79 38.45 3.55
C VAL A 58 4.06 38.21 2.73
N ILE A 59 3.96 38.25 1.40
CA ILE A 59 5.12 38.08 0.48
C ILE A 59 6.12 39.24 0.59
N ILE A 60 5.64 40.49 0.71
CA ILE A 60 6.51 41.67 0.85
C ILE A 60 7.29 41.61 2.17
N LEU A 61 6.61 41.27 3.27
CA LEU A 61 7.25 41.12 4.58
C LEU A 61 8.26 39.96 4.58
N TRP A 62 7.93 38.84 3.94
CA TRP A 62 8.83 37.69 3.75
C TRP A 62 10.10 38.07 2.96
N ARG A 63 9.96 38.87 1.90
CA ARG A 63 11.11 39.41 1.15
C ARG A 63 11.97 40.36 1.99
N LEU A 64 11.36 41.19 2.84
CA LEU A 64 12.09 42.10 3.73
C LEU A 64 12.88 41.33 4.80
N ILE A 65 12.28 40.33 5.43
CA ILE A 65 12.91 39.47 6.44
C ILE A 65 14.09 38.69 5.83
N THR A 66 13.89 38.08 4.66
CA THR A 66 14.94 37.30 3.98
C THR A 66 16.10 38.15 3.45
N SER A 67 15.85 39.41 3.08
CA SER A 67 16.89 40.34 2.59
C SER A 67 17.82 40.91 3.68
N SER A 68 17.42 40.82 4.95
CA SER A 68 18.16 41.42 6.08
C SER A 68 19.43 40.66 6.49
N PHE A 69 19.63 39.43 6.00
CA PHE A 69 20.81 38.62 6.30
C PHE A 69 21.88 38.73 5.19
N LYS A 70 23.04 39.33 5.52
CA LYS A 70 24.13 39.58 4.56
C LYS A 70 24.92 38.31 4.21
N TRP A 71 24.34 37.41 3.42
CA TRP A 71 24.94 36.17 2.91
C TRP A 71 26.28 36.38 2.18
N ARG A 72 26.48 37.55 1.56
CA ARG A 72 27.75 37.89 0.88
C ARG A 72 28.97 37.84 1.79
N ARG A 73 28.83 38.11 3.09
CA ARG A 73 29.96 38.00 4.06
C ARG A 73 30.26 36.54 4.39
N LEU A 74 29.24 35.71 4.61
CA LEU A 74 29.40 34.29 4.93
C LEU A 74 29.96 33.49 3.75
N ILE A 75 29.47 33.75 2.54
CA ILE A 75 29.97 33.14 1.30
C ILE A 75 31.43 33.57 1.04
N GLY A 76 31.76 34.84 1.28
CA GLY A 76 33.13 35.35 1.19
C GLY A 76 34.10 34.65 2.14
N THR A 77 33.68 34.36 3.37
CA THR A 77 34.50 33.60 4.35
C THR A 77 34.68 32.14 3.93
N LEU A 78 33.67 31.52 3.32
CA LEU A 78 33.72 30.12 2.88
C LEU A 78 34.53 29.92 1.58
N SER A 79 34.58 30.91 0.69
CA SER A 79 35.43 30.86 -0.52
C SER A 79 36.93 30.87 -0.23
N VAL A 80 37.36 31.40 0.93
CA VAL A 80 38.78 31.37 1.36
C VAL A 80 39.25 29.95 1.70
N LEU A 81 38.33 29.01 1.93
CA LEU A 81 38.62 27.62 2.28
C LEU A 81 38.66 26.65 1.08
N GLY A 82 38.53 27.14 -0.16
CA GLY A 82 38.75 26.33 -1.37
C GLY A 82 37.73 25.22 -1.64
N ILE A 83 36.50 25.32 -1.09
CA ILE A 83 35.44 24.32 -1.29
C ILE A 83 34.55 24.74 -2.49
N PRO A 84 34.39 23.92 -3.53
CA PRO A 84 33.60 24.27 -4.72
C PRO A 84 32.10 24.10 -4.44
N PHE A 85 31.47 25.10 -3.82
CA PHE A 85 30.05 25.09 -3.44
C PHE A 85 29.10 25.62 -4.53
N SER A 86 29.59 26.03 -5.70
CA SER A 86 28.78 26.79 -6.67
C SER A 86 27.84 25.95 -7.54
N GLY A 87 28.10 24.66 -7.78
CA GLY A 87 27.29 23.87 -8.73
C GLY A 87 25.94 23.36 -8.18
N ILE A 88 25.93 22.86 -6.95
CA ILE A 88 24.77 22.15 -6.38
C ILE A 88 23.71 23.11 -5.83
N LEU A 89 24.12 24.23 -5.23
CA LEU A 89 23.20 25.27 -4.77
C LEU A 89 22.50 25.99 -5.93
N ILE A 90 23.15 26.14 -7.09
CA ILE A 90 22.53 26.74 -8.28
C ILE A 90 21.48 25.81 -8.88
N LEU A 91 21.69 24.49 -8.83
CA LEU A 91 20.67 23.50 -9.18
C LEU A 91 19.52 23.49 -8.16
N PHE A 92 19.82 23.66 -6.87
CA PHE A 92 18.83 23.77 -5.80
C PHE A 92 17.95 25.03 -5.93
N PHE A 93 18.51 26.17 -6.36
CA PHE A 93 17.74 27.40 -6.61
C PHE A 93 17.04 27.43 -7.98
N ARG A 94 17.50 26.63 -8.98
CA ARG A 94 16.77 26.43 -10.24
C ARG A 94 15.63 25.43 -10.10
N ALA A 95 15.72 24.47 -9.18
CA ALA A 95 14.65 23.55 -8.80
C ALA A 95 13.64 24.20 -7.84
N ASN A 96 13.32 25.49 -8.03
CA ASN A 96 12.11 26.08 -7.47
C ASN A 96 10.93 25.35 -8.11
N ILE A 97 10.50 24.29 -7.43
CA ILE A 97 9.23 23.63 -7.61
C ILE A 97 8.17 24.74 -7.56
N ASP A 98 7.35 24.77 -8.61
CA ASP A 98 6.24 25.70 -8.76
C ASP A 98 5.21 25.41 -7.65
N PHE A 99 5.41 26.01 -6.48
CA PHE A 99 4.49 25.90 -5.35
C PHE A 99 3.31 26.84 -5.61
N SER A 100 2.30 26.34 -6.34
CA SER A 100 1.01 27.01 -6.42
C SER A 100 0.25 26.86 -5.09
N ALA A 101 -0.44 27.91 -4.66
CA ALA A 101 -1.12 28.01 -3.37
C ALA A 101 -2.21 26.95 -3.15
N GLU A 102 -2.72 26.31 -4.21
CA GLU A 102 -3.74 25.26 -4.12
C GLU A 102 -3.20 23.92 -3.55
N ARG A 103 -1.91 23.60 -3.73
CA ARG A 103 -1.35 22.32 -3.25
C ARG A 103 -0.95 22.31 -1.78
N ILE A 104 -0.88 23.46 -1.12
CA ILE A 104 -0.39 23.57 0.26
C ILE A 104 -1.53 23.42 1.27
N GLY A 105 -2.78 23.69 0.88
CA GLY A 105 -3.95 23.62 1.77
C GLY A 105 -4.27 22.24 2.35
N SER A 106 -3.74 21.16 1.77
CA SER A 106 -3.98 19.77 2.19
C SER A 106 -2.82 19.11 2.94
N LEU A 107 -1.67 19.78 3.07
CA LEU A 107 -0.51 19.25 3.81
C LEU A 107 -0.66 19.54 5.30
N GLN A 108 -1.10 18.52 6.07
CA GLN A 108 -1.13 18.59 7.53
C GLN A 108 0.27 18.89 8.11
N LEU A 109 0.33 19.62 9.24
CA LEU A 109 1.55 20.07 9.90
C LEU A 109 2.59 18.94 10.14
N VAL A 110 2.11 17.71 10.33
CA VAL A 110 2.92 16.49 10.51
C VAL A 110 3.73 16.14 9.25
N ARG A 111 3.17 16.33 8.05
CA ARG A 111 3.86 16.02 6.78
C ARG A 111 5.06 16.95 6.53
N LEU A 112 5.03 18.18 7.06
CA LEU A 112 6.14 19.12 6.97
C LEU A 112 7.28 18.75 7.94
N THR A 113 6.95 18.22 9.13
CA THR A 113 7.96 17.74 10.07
C THR A 113 8.66 16.49 9.56
N ASP A 114 7.94 15.57 8.92
CA ASP A 114 8.52 14.35 8.34
C ASP A 114 9.46 14.69 7.18
N LEU A 115 9.01 15.55 6.25
CA LEU A 115 9.84 16.02 5.14
C LEU A 115 11.11 16.73 5.64
N ALA A 116 10.99 17.56 6.68
CA ALA A 116 12.14 18.23 7.29
C ALA A 116 13.12 17.23 7.92
N PHE A 117 12.61 16.16 8.54
CA PHE A 117 13.44 15.09 9.11
C PHE A 117 14.18 14.30 8.03
N TYR A 118 13.52 13.94 6.93
CA TYR A 118 14.15 13.28 5.78
C TYR A 118 15.26 14.14 5.17
N LEU A 119 15.00 15.45 4.96
CA LEU A 119 15.99 16.39 4.46
C LEU A 119 17.19 16.51 5.41
N ALA A 120 16.96 16.59 6.72
CA ALA A 120 18.03 16.63 7.71
C ALA A 120 18.88 15.36 7.71
N SER A 121 18.26 14.18 7.59
CA SER A 121 18.96 12.89 7.50
C SER A 121 19.82 12.78 6.23
N MET A 122 19.31 13.25 5.09
CA MET A 122 20.04 13.25 3.82
C MET A 122 21.26 14.19 3.88
N ILE A 123 21.10 15.39 4.44
CA ILE A 123 22.19 16.35 4.64
C ILE A 123 23.26 15.79 5.59
N LEU A 124 22.86 15.15 6.68
CA LEU A 124 23.77 14.54 7.64
C LEU A 124 24.59 13.41 7.01
N THR A 125 23.95 12.56 6.20
CA THR A 125 24.60 11.47 5.47
C THR A 125 25.64 11.98 4.48
N LEU A 126 25.28 13.00 3.70
CA LEU A 126 26.21 13.68 2.78
C LEU A 126 27.40 14.31 3.52
N PHE A 127 27.15 14.95 4.65
CA PHE A 127 28.19 15.59 5.46
C PHE A 127 29.18 14.56 6.02
N VAL A 128 28.70 13.44 6.57
CA VAL A 128 29.55 12.37 7.09
C VAL A 128 30.37 11.72 5.97
N GLY A 129 29.77 11.49 4.79
CA GLY A 129 30.49 11.00 3.61
C GLY A 129 31.64 11.92 3.19
N LEU A 130 31.42 13.24 3.19
CA LEU A 130 32.47 14.23 2.90
C LEU A 130 33.56 14.24 3.98
N LEU A 131 33.18 14.16 5.26
CA LEU A 131 34.13 14.18 6.38
C LEU A 131 35.07 12.97 6.34
N ILE A 132 34.54 11.82 5.95
CA ILE A 132 35.31 10.60 5.70
C ILE A 132 36.21 10.76 4.47
N TYR A 133 35.70 11.28 3.36
CA TYR A 133 36.50 11.50 2.15
C TYR A 133 37.69 12.43 2.39
N PHE A 134 37.46 13.58 3.02
CA PHE A 134 38.52 14.54 3.31
C PHE A 134 39.45 14.02 4.42
N GLY A 135 38.93 13.34 5.44
CA GLY A 135 39.75 12.72 6.49
C GLY A 135 40.70 11.66 5.94
N THR A 136 40.20 10.77 5.08
CA THR A 136 41.03 9.73 4.43
C THR A 136 42.06 10.33 3.47
N LYS A 137 41.70 11.37 2.71
CA LYS A 137 42.64 12.11 1.84
C LYS A 137 43.74 12.79 2.66
N PHE A 138 43.38 13.49 3.74
CA PHE A 138 44.34 14.14 4.63
C PHE A 138 45.34 13.15 5.26
N ILE A 139 44.85 12.00 5.75
CA ILE A 139 45.71 10.95 6.30
C ILE A 139 46.66 10.41 5.23
N ARG A 140 46.19 10.24 3.98
CA ARG A 140 47.02 9.78 2.87
C ARG A 140 48.15 10.76 2.53
N ASP A 141 47.86 12.05 2.56
CA ASP A 141 48.80 13.08 2.11
C ASP A 141 49.81 13.50 3.20
N ARG A 142 49.42 13.43 4.48
CA ARG A 142 50.22 13.98 5.60
C ARG A 142 51.16 12.98 6.27
N TYR A 143 50.87 11.68 6.20
CA TYR A 143 51.63 10.65 6.93
C TYR A 143 52.44 9.75 5.99
N SER A 144 53.77 9.79 6.12
CA SER A 144 54.70 8.93 5.38
C SER A 144 54.93 7.56 6.04
N ASN A 145 54.67 7.43 7.34
CA ASN A 145 54.83 6.17 8.06
C ASN A 145 53.68 5.19 7.74
N ALA A 146 54.02 4.11 7.02
CA ALA A 146 53.05 3.13 6.53
C ALA A 146 52.23 2.45 7.63
N LYS A 147 52.81 2.21 8.82
CA LYS A 147 52.11 1.51 9.92
C LYS A 147 51.04 2.40 10.56
N ILE A 148 51.36 3.69 10.74
CA ILE A 148 50.43 4.69 11.27
C ILE A 148 49.31 4.99 10.26
N LYS A 149 49.69 5.16 8.99
CA LYS A 149 48.74 5.40 7.88
C LYS A 149 47.73 4.27 7.73
N LYS A 150 48.17 3.00 7.84
CA LYS A 150 47.29 1.82 7.78
C LYS A 150 46.32 1.77 8.97
N SER A 151 46.78 2.06 10.17
CA SER A 151 45.93 2.08 11.38
C SER A 151 44.82 3.14 11.29
N LEU A 152 45.19 4.38 10.96
CA LEU A 152 44.24 5.50 10.87
C LEU A 152 43.21 5.33 9.74
N LEU A 153 43.64 4.82 8.58
CA LEU A 153 42.71 4.50 7.48
C LEU A 153 41.75 3.38 7.87
N GLY A 154 42.21 2.36 8.60
CA GLY A 154 41.37 1.28 9.11
C GLY A 154 40.27 1.79 10.05
N SER A 155 40.60 2.70 10.98
CA SER A 155 39.61 3.31 11.88
C SER A 155 38.54 4.13 11.14
N PHE A 156 38.92 4.87 10.09
CA PHE A 156 37.97 5.61 9.25
C PHE A 156 37.10 4.69 8.38
N GLN A 157 37.63 3.56 7.91
CA GLN A 157 36.83 2.56 7.19
C GLN A 157 35.80 1.87 8.07
N ILE A 158 36.11 1.66 9.35
CA ILE A 158 35.13 1.12 10.32
C ILE A 158 33.97 2.10 10.51
N LEU A 159 34.24 3.42 10.56
CA LEU A 159 33.20 4.46 10.62
C LEU A 159 32.29 4.47 9.38
N ILE A 160 32.81 4.14 8.19
CA ILE A 160 32.02 4.01 6.95
C ILE A 160 31.00 2.87 7.06
N ILE A 161 31.35 1.79 7.76
CA ILE A 161 30.49 0.61 7.87
C ILE A 161 29.48 0.79 9.02
N ILE A 162 29.93 1.34 10.15
CA ILE A 162 29.09 1.48 11.35
C ILE A 162 28.03 2.57 11.16
N PHE A 163 28.35 3.68 10.50
CA PHE A 163 27.43 4.82 10.42
C PHE A 163 26.13 4.53 9.65
N PRO A 164 26.14 3.91 8.44
CA PRO A 164 24.91 3.50 7.76
C PRO A 164 24.12 2.47 8.56
N VAL A 165 24.80 1.55 9.25
CA VAL A 165 24.15 0.51 10.07
C VAL A 165 23.45 1.11 11.29
N ILE A 166 24.02 2.15 11.91
CA ILE A 166 23.39 2.88 13.02
C ILE A 166 22.25 3.78 12.53
N MET A 167 22.33 4.32 11.31
CA MET A 167 21.32 5.25 10.78
C MET A 167 20.14 4.56 10.08
N LEU A 168 20.32 3.32 9.60
CA LEU A 168 19.27 2.55 8.94
C LEU A 168 17.97 2.45 9.77
N PRO A 169 18.01 2.16 11.09
CA PRO A 169 16.81 2.11 11.93
C PRO A 169 16.10 3.47 12.03
N PHE A 170 16.83 4.59 12.02
CA PHE A 170 16.23 5.92 12.15
C PHE A 170 15.50 6.36 10.87
N ILE A 171 15.90 5.83 9.71
CA ILE A 171 15.24 6.06 8.42
C ILE A 171 13.98 5.19 8.28
N THR A 172 13.99 3.98 8.85
CA THR A 172 12.86 3.04 8.76
C THR A 172 11.81 3.21 9.86
N MET A 173 12.13 3.87 10.99
CA MET A 173 11.21 4.01 12.14
C MET A 173 10.10 5.08 12.00
N HIS A 174 10.02 5.84 10.91
CA HIS A 174 9.07 6.95 10.76
C HIS A 174 7.98 6.74 9.70
N PHE A 175 7.71 5.51 9.27
CA PHE A 175 6.43 5.25 8.62
C PHE A 175 5.34 5.50 9.67
N PRO A 176 4.41 6.44 9.46
CA PRO A 176 3.39 6.72 10.44
C PRO A 176 2.47 5.51 10.51
N ILE A 177 2.70 4.65 11.51
CA ILE A 177 1.70 3.71 11.99
C ILE A 177 0.68 4.59 12.69
N TYR A 178 -0.26 5.14 11.93
CA TYR A 178 -1.41 5.83 12.51
C TYR A 178 -2.18 4.77 13.30
N PRO A 179 -2.27 4.89 14.64
CA PRO A 179 -3.13 3.98 15.38
C PRO A 179 -4.55 4.13 14.82
N PRO A 180 -5.30 3.03 14.66
CA PRO A 180 -6.68 3.10 14.19
C PRO A 180 -7.44 4.13 15.02
N LYS A 181 -8.18 5.02 14.35
CA LYS A 181 -9.04 5.95 15.07
C LYS A 181 -10.06 5.09 15.84
N PRO A 182 -10.34 5.39 17.13
CA PRO A 182 -11.35 4.63 17.85
C PRO A 182 -12.70 4.82 17.16
N HIS A 183 -13.18 3.77 16.51
CA HIS A 183 -14.53 3.69 15.98
C HIS A 183 -15.32 2.84 16.96
N GLY A 184 -16.33 3.42 17.62
CA GLY A 184 -17.18 2.68 18.56
C GLY A 184 -17.66 1.35 17.96
N ASP A 185 -17.59 0.30 18.77
CA ASP A 185 -17.78 -1.09 18.36
C ASP A 185 -19.20 -1.36 17.83
N LEU A 186 -19.31 -2.32 16.92
CA LEU A 186 -20.60 -2.86 16.51
C LEU A 186 -21.13 -3.74 17.66
N GLU A 187 -22.37 -3.50 18.09
CA GLU A 187 -22.99 -4.28 19.16
C GLU A 187 -22.95 -5.80 18.84
N PRO A 188 -22.57 -6.66 19.80
CA PRO A 188 -22.58 -8.12 19.65
C PRO A 188 -23.86 -8.66 19.02
N GLY A 189 -23.73 -9.52 17.99
CA GLY A 189 -24.87 -10.16 17.34
C GLY A 189 -25.67 -9.28 16.39
N THR A 190 -25.25 -8.03 16.15
CA THR A 190 -25.95 -7.11 15.23
C THR A 190 -25.29 -7.04 13.85
N ILE A 191 -26.08 -6.57 12.87
CA ILE A 191 -25.63 -6.27 11.51
C ILE A 191 -25.86 -4.78 11.24
N ARG A 192 -24.94 -4.13 10.53
CA ARG A 192 -25.14 -2.82 9.89
C ARG A 192 -24.96 -2.94 8.39
N SER A 193 -25.88 -2.38 7.61
CA SER A 193 -25.80 -2.34 6.14
C SER A 193 -25.89 -0.91 5.60
N ILE A 194 -25.21 -0.67 4.47
CA ILE A 194 -25.21 0.58 3.73
C ILE A 194 -25.22 0.27 2.23
N ASP A 195 -26.17 0.81 1.49
CA ASP A 195 -26.15 0.78 0.02
C ASP A 195 -25.07 1.75 -0.46
N LEU A 196 -23.89 1.20 -0.78
CA LEU A 196 -22.68 2.01 -0.96
C LEU A 196 -22.57 2.56 -2.39
N PHE A 197 -22.94 1.74 -3.38
CA PHE A 197 -23.07 2.15 -4.77
C PHE A 197 -24.46 1.79 -5.27
N VAL A 198 -25.18 2.77 -5.80
CA VAL A 198 -26.57 2.62 -6.25
C VAL A 198 -26.62 2.86 -7.75
N SER A 199 -27.07 1.87 -8.52
CA SER A 199 -27.17 1.97 -9.97
C SER A 199 -28.08 3.12 -10.41
N GLY A 200 -27.71 3.79 -11.50
CA GLY A 200 -28.39 5.01 -11.97
C GLY A 200 -28.03 6.29 -11.22
N THR A 201 -27.10 6.24 -10.26
CA THR A 201 -26.62 7.42 -9.50
C THR A 201 -25.17 7.77 -9.84
N GLU A 202 -24.70 8.94 -9.41
CA GLU A 202 -23.32 9.41 -9.52
C GLU A 202 -22.68 9.30 -10.93
N GLY A 203 -23.52 9.28 -11.98
CA GLY A 203 -23.10 9.30 -13.39
C GLY A 203 -22.94 7.93 -14.06
N TYR A 204 -23.31 6.83 -13.39
CA TYR A 204 -23.17 5.48 -13.93
C TYR A 204 -24.52 4.75 -14.03
N TYR A 205 -24.65 3.91 -15.05
CA TYR A 205 -25.83 3.06 -15.23
C TYR A 205 -25.84 1.95 -14.17
N SER A 206 -24.70 1.27 -13.97
CA SER A 206 -24.59 0.21 -12.97
C SER A 206 -23.20 0.14 -12.34
N TYR A 207 -23.14 -0.41 -11.13
CA TYR A 207 -21.89 -0.72 -10.44
C TYR A 207 -21.74 -2.22 -10.23
N ARG A 208 -20.55 -2.75 -10.49
CA ARG A 208 -20.26 -4.19 -10.42
C ARG A 208 -18.85 -4.46 -9.93
N ILE A 209 -18.55 -5.74 -9.69
CA ILE A 209 -17.20 -6.24 -9.40
C ILE A 209 -16.63 -5.56 -8.13
N PRO A 210 -17.24 -5.84 -6.96
CA PRO A 210 -16.81 -5.29 -5.68
C PRO A 210 -15.40 -5.78 -5.34
N SER A 211 -14.59 -4.87 -4.82
CA SER A 211 -13.28 -5.16 -4.26
C SER A 211 -13.03 -4.28 -3.04
N LEU A 212 -12.54 -4.88 -1.95
CA LEU A 212 -12.47 -4.28 -0.64
C LEU A 212 -11.07 -4.44 -0.06
N LEU A 213 -10.48 -3.35 0.44
CA LEU A 213 -9.23 -3.40 1.19
C LEU A 213 -9.37 -2.64 2.51
N VAL A 214 -9.08 -3.32 3.62
CA VAL A 214 -8.98 -2.71 4.95
C VAL A 214 -7.51 -2.44 5.25
N LEU A 215 -7.18 -1.19 5.57
CA LEU A 215 -5.83 -0.77 5.95
C LEU A 215 -5.61 -0.95 7.47
N PRO A 216 -4.35 -1.00 7.96
CA PRO A 216 -4.07 -1.21 9.39
C PRO A 216 -4.66 -0.17 10.35
N ASN A 217 -5.02 1.01 9.84
CA ASN A 217 -5.66 2.08 10.60
C ASN A 217 -7.20 2.07 10.51
N ASP A 218 -7.79 0.95 10.07
CA ASP A 218 -9.22 0.74 9.81
C ASP A 218 -9.83 1.67 8.74
N THR A 219 -8.98 2.27 7.90
CA THR A 219 -9.45 2.88 6.64
C THR A 219 -9.89 1.79 5.68
N ILE A 220 -11.07 1.94 5.10
CA ILE A 220 -11.65 1.00 4.14
C ILE A 220 -11.65 1.63 2.75
N LEU A 221 -11.13 0.91 1.77
CA LEU A 221 -11.18 1.25 0.35
C LEU A 221 -12.13 0.28 -0.35
N ALA A 222 -13.26 0.79 -0.86
CA ALA A 222 -14.24 0.01 -1.61
C ALA A 222 -14.20 0.42 -3.09
N PHE A 223 -13.64 -0.47 -3.92
CA PHE A 223 -13.53 -0.30 -5.37
C PHE A 223 -14.65 -1.02 -6.10
N ALA A 224 -15.02 -0.50 -7.26
CA ALA A 224 -15.98 -1.13 -8.16
C ALA A 224 -15.69 -0.77 -9.62
N GLU A 225 -16.22 -1.56 -10.55
CA GLU A 225 -16.48 -1.12 -11.91
C GLU A 225 -17.68 -0.15 -11.91
N GLY A 226 -17.47 1.09 -12.36
CA GLY A 226 -18.53 2.01 -12.74
C GLY A 226 -18.85 1.83 -14.23
N ARG A 227 -19.97 1.19 -14.56
CA ARG A 227 -20.39 0.94 -15.94
C ARG A 227 -21.31 2.04 -16.44
N LYS A 228 -20.87 2.79 -17.45
CA LYS A 228 -21.47 4.09 -17.77
C LYS A 228 -22.84 4.01 -18.44
N TYR A 229 -23.05 3.04 -19.32
CA TYR A 229 -24.22 3.01 -20.21
C TYR A 229 -25.07 1.75 -20.13
N SER A 230 -24.57 0.66 -19.56
CA SER A 230 -25.30 -0.61 -19.43
C SER A 230 -24.66 -1.50 -18.36
N THR A 231 -25.29 -2.63 -18.10
CA THR A 231 -24.78 -3.72 -17.26
C THR A 231 -23.81 -4.66 -17.99
N PHE A 232 -23.41 -4.36 -19.23
CA PHE A 232 -22.54 -5.27 -19.99
C PHE A 232 -21.10 -5.25 -19.47
N ASP A 233 -20.41 -6.39 -19.63
CA ASP A 233 -19.05 -6.59 -19.13
C ASP A 233 -17.97 -5.83 -19.91
N MET A 234 -18.34 -5.14 -21.00
CA MET A 234 -17.44 -4.41 -21.90
C MET A 234 -18.05 -3.05 -22.28
N GLY A 235 -17.20 -2.10 -22.68
CA GLY A 235 -17.57 -0.74 -23.07
C GLY A 235 -16.89 0.30 -22.19
N ASN A 236 -17.45 1.51 -22.11
CA ASN A 236 -16.96 2.55 -21.21
C ASN A 236 -17.25 2.13 -19.76
N ILE A 237 -16.21 1.61 -19.11
CA ILE A 237 -16.24 1.14 -17.72
C ILE A 237 -15.01 1.74 -17.03
N ASP A 238 -15.27 2.43 -15.93
CA ASP A 238 -14.26 3.09 -15.11
C ASP A 238 -14.01 2.26 -13.84
N VAL A 239 -12.83 2.39 -13.23
CA VAL A 239 -12.59 1.92 -11.85
C VAL A 239 -12.88 3.06 -10.90
N VAL A 240 -13.84 2.87 -10.00
CA VAL A 240 -14.28 3.87 -9.02
C VAL A 240 -13.98 3.44 -7.60
N LEU A 241 -13.91 4.40 -6.67
CA LEU A 241 -13.59 4.21 -5.26
C LEU A 241 -14.52 5.03 -4.37
N LYS A 242 -14.94 4.44 -3.24
CA LYS A 242 -15.37 5.17 -2.05
C LYS A 242 -14.49 4.75 -0.87
N ARG A 243 -14.11 5.72 -0.03
CA ARG A 243 -13.21 5.52 1.11
C ARG A 243 -13.93 5.84 2.41
N SER A 244 -13.70 5.03 3.44
CA SER A 244 -14.12 5.32 4.81
C SER A 244 -12.91 5.42 5.71
N GLU A 245 -12.75 6.54 6.41
CA GLU A 245 -11.70 6.72 7.44
C GLU A 245 -12.23 6.45 8.85
N ASP A 246 -13.45 5.90 8.96
CA ASP A 246 -14.14 5.70 10.22
C ASP A 246 -14.70 4.29 10.47
N GLY A 247 -14.04 3.29 9.89
CA GLY A 247 -14.43 1.89 10.03
C GLY A 247 -15.76 1.58 9.34
N GLY A 248 -16.07 2.28 8.25
CA GLY A 248 -17.26 2.07 7.42
C GLY A 248 -18.51 2.77 7.91
N LYS A 249 -18.42 3.79 8.78
CA LYS A 249 -19.59 4.52 9.31
C LYS A 249 -20.03 5.62 8.36
N THR A 250 -19.07 6.35 7.81
CA THR A 250 -19.26 7.35 6.77
C THR A 250 -18.31 7.07 5.61
N TRP A 251 -18.69 7.56 4.43
CA TRP A 251 -17.99 7.30 3.18
C TRP A 251 -17.77 8.60 2.42
N SER A 252 -16.65 8.69 1.71
CA SER A 252 -16.39 9.76 0.76
C SER A 252 -17.43 9.80 -0.36
N SER A 253 -17.47 10.90 -1.11
CA SER A 253 -18.06 10.90 -2.44
C SER A 253 -17.33 9.91 -3.34
N LEU A 254 -17.98 9.49 -4.43
CA LEU A 254 -17.36 8.67 -5.46
C LEU A 254 -16.13 9.37 -6.07
N GLU A 255 -15.01 8.64 -6.12
CA GLU A 255 -13.76 9.03 -6.78
C GLU A 255 -13.55 8.13 -8.01
N VAL A 256 -13.20 8.71 -9.16
CA VAL A 256 -12.81 7.92 -10.35
C VAL A 256 -11.31 7.70 -10.30
N VAL A 257 -10.89 6.44 -10.15
CA VAL A 257 -9.48 6.05 -10.03
C VAL A 257 -8.87 5.84 -11.40
N ILE A 258 -9.57 5.13 -12.30
CA ILE A 258 -9.15 4.89 -13.68
C ILE A 258 -10.32 5.20 -14.62
N ASP A 259 -10.05 6.05 -15.63
CA ASP A 259 -10.92 6.29 -16.79
C ASP A 259 -10.12 5.91 -18.05
N ALA A 260 -10.61 4.91 -18.79
CA ALA A 260 -9.99 4.41 -20.02
C ALA A 260 -10.75 4.87 -21.29
N GLY A 261 -11.55 5.93 -21.18
CA GLY A 261 -12.35 6.46 -22.28
C GLY A 261 -13.45 5.48 -22.69
N CYS A 262 -13.46 5.03 -23.93
CA CYS A 262 -14.49 4.09 -24.41
C CYS A 262 -14.19 2.61 -24.11
N LEU A 263 -13.04 2.32 -23.52
CA LEU A 263 -12.58 0.97 -23.20
C LEU A 263 -13.01 0.54 -21.80
N LYS A 264 -13.00 -0.77 -21.57
CA LYS A 264 -13.16 -1.33 -20.23
C LYS A 264 -11.89 -1.10 -19.43
N ALA A 265 -11.95 -0.37 -18.33
CA ALA A 265 -11.06 -0.51 -17.18
C ALA A 265 -11.82 -1.21 -16.06
N GLY A 266 -11.33 -2.36 -15.59
CA GLY A 266 -12.08 -3.14 -14.61
C GLY A 266 -11.24 -4.16 -13.88
N GLU A 267 -11.94 -5.05 -13.17
CA GLU A 267 -11.35 -6.12 -12.37
C GLU A 267 -10.38 -5.55 -11.30
N PRO A 268 -10.83 -4.57 -10.48
CA PRO A 268 -9.98 -3.99 -9.45
C PRO A 268 -9.57 -5.08 -8.44
N CYS A 269 -8.27 -5.16 -8.17
CA CYS A 269 -7.76 -6.06 -7.15
C CYS A 269 -6.58 -5.41 -6.41
N PRO A 270 -6.83 -4.86 -5.19
CA PRO A 270 -5.84 -4.17 -4.39
C PRO A 270 -5.13 -5.11 -3.40
N VAL A 271 -3.93 -4.72 -2.99
CA VAL A 271 -3.16 -5.36 -1.91
C VAL A 271 -2.40 -4.29 -1.12
N TYR A 272 -2.34 -4.46 0.20
CA TYR A 272 -1.56 -3.59 1.08
C TYR A 272 -0.19 -4.20 1.37
N ASP A 273 0.86 -3.39 1.25
CA ASP A 273 2.21 -3.75 1.66
C ASP A 273 2.53 -3.17 3.05
N ASN A 274 2.51 -4.01 4.09
CA ASN A 274 2.83 -3.60 5.46
C ASN A 274 4.27 -3.10 5.63
N ASN A 275 5.19 -3.47 4.75
CA ASN A 275 6.60 -3.06 4.87
C ASN A 275 6.82 -1.62 4.39
N THR A 276 6.04 -1.18 3.40
CA THR A 276 6.20 0.14 2.77
C THR A 276 5.06 1.10 3.06
N GLY A 277 3.90 0.59 3.51
CA GLY A 277 2.67 1.34 3.69
C GLY A 277 1.94 1.66 2.38
N PHE A 278 2.35 1.04 1.27
CA PHE A 278 1.73 1.30 -0.03
C PHE A 278 0.50 0.42 -0.24
N VAL A 279 -0.53 1.03 -0.81
CA VAL A 279 -1.63 0.31 -1.44
C VAL A 279 -1.28 0.13 -2.91
N TRP A 280 -1.17 -1.10 -3.37
CA TRP A 280 -1.11 -1.42 -4.79
C TRP A 280 -2.50 -1.76 -5.29
N LEU A 281 -2.90 -1.23 -6.45
CA LEU A 281 -4.13 -1.62 -7.12
C LEU A 281 -3.79 -2.14 -8.51
N SER A 282 -4.18 -3.38 -8.77
CA SER A 282 -4.18 -3.94 -10.12
C SER A 282 -5.53 -3.77 -10.78
N TYR A 283 -5.52 -3.63 -12.09
CA TYR A 283 -6.71 -3.59 -12.93
C TYR A 283 -6.37 -4.04 -14.35
N CYS A 284 -7.39 -4.35 -15.14
CA CYS A 284 -7.26 -4.72 -16.54
C CYS A 284 -7.87 -3.66 -17.46
N ILE A 285 -7.20 -3.40 -18.59
CA ILE A 285 -7.84 -2.79 -19.76
C ILE A 285 -8.25 -3.91 -20.74
N GLU A 286 -9.51 -3.89 -21.17
CA GLU A 286 -10.10 -4.82 -22.14
C GLU A 286 -9.96 -6.31 -21.77
N ALA A 287 -9.83 -6.63 -20.47
CA ALA A 287 -9.66 -8.00 -19.95
C ALA A 287 -8.40 -8.74 -20.48
N TRP A 288 -7.32 -8.01 -20.78
CA TRP A 288 -6.03 -8.63 -21.12
C TRP A 288 -4.78 -7.79 -20.82
N GLN A 289 -4.90 -6.46 -20.77
CA GLN A 289 -3.77 -5.59 -20.43
C GLN A 289 -3.75 -5.37 -18.93
N VAL A 290 -2.74 -5.90 -18.25
CA VAL A 290 -2.60 -5.80 -16.81
C VAL A 290 -1.82 -4.54 -16.45
N PHE A 291 -2.41 -3.71 -15.61
CA PHE A 291 -1.81 -2.49 -15.10
C PHE A 291 -1.75 -2.49 -13.58
N LEU A 292 -0.80 -1.71 -13.06
CA LEU A 292 -0.70 -1.37 -11.64
C LEU A 292 -0.64 0.14 -11.44
N ILE A 293 -1.27 0.59 -10.36
CA ILE A 293 -1.05 1.88 -9.73
C ILE A 293 -0.76 1.67 -8.24
N ASN A 294 -0.17 2.65 -7.58
CA ASN A 294 -0.04 2.64 -6.12
C ASN A 294 -0.47 3.95 -5.49
N SER A 295 -0.81 3.87 -4.21
CA SER A 295 -1.03 5.00 -3.32
C SER A 295 -0.15 4.86 -2.09
N SER A 296 0.55 5.94 -1.73
CA SER A 296 1.37 6.04 -0.52
C SER A 296 0.69 6.84 0.60
N ASP A 297 -0.55 7.28 0.38
CA ASP A 297 -1.32 8.13 1.29
C ASP A 297 -2.68 7.53 1.65
N GLY A 298 -2.81 6.20 1.60
CA GLY A 298 -3.99 5.47 2.04
C GLY A 298 -5.16 5.55 1.05
N GLY A 299 -4.86 5.61 -0.25
CA GLY A 299 -5.85 5.64 -1.32
C GLY A 299 -6.45 7.03 -1.58
N ILE A 300 -5.76 8.11 -1.19
CA ILE A 300 -6.20 9.50 -1.47
C ILE A 300 -5.71 9.95 -2.85
N THR A 301 -4.46 9.66 -3.17
CA THR A 301 -3.88 9.91 -4.49
C THR A 301 -3.23 8.65 -5.06
N TRP A 302 -3.20 8.58 -6.38
CA TRP A 302 -2.73 7.41 -7.12
C TRP A 302 -1.59 7.78 -8.08
N SER A 303 -0.64 6.87 -8.25
CA SER A 303 0.44 7.00 -9.22
C SER A 303 -0.07 6.92 -10.65
N ASN A 304 0.80 7.25 -11.62
CA ASN A 304 0.56 6.91 -13.01
C ASN A 304 0.45 5.39 -13.20
N SER A 305 -0.35 4.97 -14.17
CA SER A 305 -0.52 3.56 -14.54
C SER A 305 0.76 2.97 -15.12
N TRP A 306 1.15 1.80 -14.61
CA TRP A 306 2.26 1.01 -15.11
C TRP A 306 1.73 -0.26 -15.79
N ASN A 307 1.96 -0.37 -17.11
CA ASN A 307 1.62 -1.58 -17.85
C ASN A 307 2.59 -2.71 -17.48
N ILE A 308 2.10 -3.71 -16.75
CA ILE A 308 2.91 -4.87 -16.37
C ILE A 308 2.69 -6.10 -17.25
N THR A 309 1.79 -6.03 -18.24
CA THR A 309 1.47 -7.13 -19.16
C THR A 309 2.72 -7.86 -19.68
N PRO A 310 3.78 -7.19 -20.17
CA PRO A 310 4.97 -7.87 -20.71
C PRO A 310 5.77 -8.68 -19.68
N TYR A 311 5.59 -8.41 -18.37
CA TYR A 311 6.33 -9.10 -17.30
C TYR A 311 5.58 -10.31 -16.77
N VAL A 312 4.24 -10.32 -16.86
CA VAL A 312 3.40 -11.37 -16.28
C VAL A 312 2.76 -12.28 -17.33
N LYS A 313 2.49 -11.77 -18.54
CA LYS A 313 1.80 -12.51 -19.60
C LYS A 313 2.77 -12.87 -20.73
N PRO A 314 2.98 -14.17 -21.00
CA PRO A 314 3.72 -14.60 -22.19
C PRO A 314 3.04 -14.18 -23.50
N ASP A 315 3.85 -13.76 -24.49
CA ASP A 315 3.36 -13.40 -25.83
C ASP A 315 2.70 -14.57 -26.57
N SER A 316 3.10 -15.80 -26.24
CA SER A 316 2.52 -17.01 -26.81
C SER A 316 1.10 -17.30 -26.32
N TRP A 317 0.67 -16.69 -25.21
CA TRP A 317 -0.64 -16.94 -24.64
C TRP A 317 -1.75 -16.16 -25.38
N PRO A 318 -2.97 -16.70 -25.45
CA PRO A 318 -4.15 -15.95 -25.89
C PRO A 318 -4.33 -14.63 -25.12
N LYS A 319 -5.20 -13.74 -25.61
CA LYS A 319 -5.36 -12.41 -25.00
C LYS A 319 -5.80 -12.51 -23.54
N TRP A 320 -6.80 -13.34 -23.24
CA TRP A 320 -7.45 -13.36 -21.93
C TRP A 320 -6.44 -13.55 -20.78
N PHE A 321 -6.28 -12.50 -19.98
CA PHE A 321 -5.48 -12.47 -18.75
C PHE A 321 -6.10 -11.42 -17.85
N VAL A 322 -6.75 -11.88 -16.78
CA VAL A 322 -7.62 -11.05 -15.97
C VAL A 322 -7.22 -11.16 -14.50
N MET A 323 -7.18 -10.03 -13.80
CA MET A 323 -6.90 -9.93 -12.37
C MET A 323 -8.13 -10.32 -11.54
N GLY A 324 -7.92 -10.86 -10.34
CA GLY A 324 -8.95 -11.18 -9.34
C GLY A 324 -10.30 -11.62 -9.93
N PRO A 325 -11.40 -10.89 -9.64
CA PRO A 325 -11.49 -9.70 -8.80
C PRO A 325 -11.50 -10.05 -7.30
N GLY A 326 -11.47 -9.05 -6.42
CA GLY A 326 -11.41 -9.22 -4.96
C GLY A 326 -10.19 -8.50 -4.38
N HIS A 327 -9.46 -9.13 -3.47
CA HIS A 327 -8.22 -8.58 -2.90
C HIS A 327 -7.03 -9.52 -2.98
N GLY A 328 -5.82 -8.95 -2.90
CA GLY A 328 -4.58 -9.68 -2.71
C GLY A 328 -4.16 -9.76 -1.25
N ILE A 329 -3.17 -10.60 -0.97
CA ILE A 329 -2.60 -10.78 0.37
C ILE A 329 -1.11 -10.48 0.39
N GLN A 330 -0.60 -10.14 1.58
CA GLN A 330 0.83 -10.15 1.85
C GLN A 330 1.15 -11.33 2.78
N LEU A 331 2.14 -12.14 2.41
CA LEU A 331 2.54 -13.30 3.22
C LEU A 331 3.22 -12.86 4.51
N THR A 332 2.87 -13.55 5.59
CA THR A 332 3.31 -13.28 6.96
C THR A 332 4.10 -14.43 7.57
N LYS A 333 4.09 -15.62 6.94
CA LYS A 333 4.75 -16.82 7.43
C LYS A 333 5.83 -17.32 6.45
N GLY A 334 6.73 -18.17 6.96
CA GLY A 334 7.68 -18.92 6.15
C GLY A 334 8.84 -18.09 5.56
N PRO A 335 9.52 -18.58 4.52
CA PRO A 335 10.67 -17.91 3.91
C PRO A 335 10.29 -16.73 3.00
N ASP A 336 9.04 -16.67 2.53
CA ASP A 336 8.54 -15.67 1.59
C ASP A 336 7.78 -14.51 2.27
N VAL A 337 8.00 -14.28 3.58
CA VAL A 337 7.39 -13.16 4.32
C VAL A 337 7.60 -11.84 3.58
N GLY A 338 6.53 -11.07 3.43
CA GLY A 338 6.52 -9.79 2.74
C GLY A 338 6.16 -9.89 1.26
N ARG A 339 6.13 -11.10 0.66
CA ARG A 339 5.64 -11.30 -0.71
C ARG A 339 4.21 -10.81 -0.83
N LEU A 340 3.96 -9.97 -1.83
CA LEU A 340 2.61 -9.59 -2.25
C LEU A 340 2.10 -10.61 -3.26
N LEU A 341 0.84 -11.04 -3.12
CA LEU A 341 0.16 -11.95 -4.04
C LEU A 341 -1.12 -11.30 -4.54
N LEU A 342 -1.31 -11.31 -5.86
CA LEU A 342 -2.55 -10.88 -6.51
C LEU A 342 -3.10 -12.03 -7.37
N PRO A 343 -4.39 -12.38 -7.23
CA PRO A 343 -5.03 -13.43 -8.01
C PRO A 343 -5.18 -13.05 -9.49
N ALA A 344 -5.12 -14.05 -10.37
CA ALA A 344 -5.43 -13.89 -11.79
C ALA A 344 -5.90 -15.21 -12.43
N TYR A 345 -6.66 -15.09 -13.51
CA TYR A 345 -7.07 -16.20 -14.35
C TYR A 345 -6.88 -15.90 -15.84
N VAL A 346 -6.59 -16.94 -16.60
CA VAL A 346 -5.95 -16.83 -17.91
C VAL A 346 -6.42 -17.92 -18.88
N ASP A 347 -6.38 -17.58 -20.17
CA ASP A 347 -6.35 -18.59 -21.22
C ASP A 347 -4.90 -18.96 -21.54
N ILE A 348 -4.64 -20.22 -21.86
CA ILE A 348 -3.31 -20.72 -22.26
C ILE A 348 -3.37 -21.42 -23.63
N PRO A 349 -2.23 -21.54 -24.34
CA PRO A 349 -2.19 -22.22 -25.62
C PRO A 349 -2.60 -23.69 -25.52
N ASN A 350 -3.35 -24.18 -26.50
CA ASN A 350 -3.81 -25.56 -26.61
C ASN A 350 -4.69 -26.04 -25.43
N SER A 351 -5.29 -25.11 -24.68
CA SER A 351 -6.33 -25.43 -23.69
C SER A 351 -7.69 -24.92 -24.17
N SER A 352 -8.74 -25.63 -23.78
CA SER A 352 -10.14 -25.22 -23.99
C SER A 352 -10.81 -24.74 -22.70
N VAL A 353 -10.04 -24.67 -21.61
CA VAL A 353 -10.48 -24.22 -20.29
C VAL A 353 -9.58 -23.10 -19.81
N GLN A 354 -10.12 -22.24 -18.96
CA GLN A 354 -9.35 -21.25 -18.22
C GLN A 354 -8.51 -21.89 -17.11
N HIS A 355 -7.48 -21.18 -16.70
CA HIS A 355 -6.57 -21.58 -15.64
C HIS A 355 -6.39 -20.43 -14.66
N THR A 356 -6.06 -20.75 -13.42
CA THR A 356 -5.86 -19.76 -12.35
C THR A 356 -4.41 -19.75 -11.90
N LEU A 357 -3.90 -18.59 -11.49
CA LEU A 357 -2.56 -18.40 -10.95
C LEU A 357 -2.51 -17.18 -10.02
N MET A 358 -1.33 -16.93 -9.45
CA MET A 358 -1.02 -15.68 -8.77
C MET A 358 0.06 -14.92 -9.53
N ILE A 359 -0.06 -13.59 -9.59
CA ILE A 359 1.10 -12.73 -9.81
C ILE A 359 1.63 -12.27 -8.45
N TYR A 360 2.94 -12.04 -8.36
CA TYR A 360 3.58 -11.78 -7.08
C TYR A 360 4.72 -10.77 -7.18
N SER A 361 5.03 -10.16 -6.04
CA SER A 361 6.18 -9.27 -5.86
C SER A 361 6.90 -9.57 -4.55
N ASP A 362 8.22 -9.73 -4.63
CA ASP A 362 9.11 -9.99 -3.49
C ASP A 362 9.86 -8.74 -3.01
N ASN A 363 9.60 -7.58 -3.62
CA ASN A 363 10.37 -6.36 -3.39
C ASN A 363 9.50 -5.11 -3.22
N GLY A 364 8.36 -5.29 -2.54
CA GLY A 364 7.43 -4.19 -2.23
C GLY A 364 6.76 -3.58 -3.46
N GLY A 365 6.53 -4.39 -4.50
CA GLY A 365 5.85 -3.97 -5.73
C GLY A 365 6.73 -3.34 -6.81
N LEU A 366 8.07 -3.33 -6.65
CA LEU A 366 9.00 -2.77 -7.64
C LEU A 366 9.13 -3.64 -8.90
N SER A 367 8.95 -4.96 -8.78
CA SER A 367 8.82 -5.88 -9.91
C SER A 367 7.74 -6.92 -9.63
N TRP A 368 7.11 -7.39 -10.71
CA TRP A 368 6.02 -8.36 -10.66
C TRP A 368 6.31 -9.53 -11.58
N HIS A 369 5.98 -10.72 -11.09
CA HIS A 369 6.22 -11.99 -11.74
C HIS A 369 4.96 -12.85 -11.68
N ARG A 370 4.89 -13.85 -12.56
CA ARG A 370 3.77 -14.79 -12.61
C ARG A 370 4.19 -16.14 -12.01
N GLY A 371 3.39 -16.70 -11.12
CA GLY A 371 3.51 -18.09 -10.66
C GLY A 371 3.02 -19.09 -11.71
N ASN A 372 3.08 -20.39 -11.41
CA ASN A 372 2.49 -21.42 -12.25
C ASN A 372 0.97 -21.46 -12.10
N TYR A 373 0.30 -22.03 -13.11
CA TYR A 373 -1.15 -22.07 -13.19
C TYR A 373 -1.70 -23.46 -12.82
N THR A 374 -2.94 -23.48 -12.34
CA THR A 374 -3.69 -24.70 -11.99
C THR A 374 -4.13 -25.49 -13.23
N THR A 375 -4.57 -26.75 -13.07
CA THR A 375 -5.07 -27.56 -14.20
C THR A 375 -6.37 -27.04 -14.81
N ILE A 376 -7.18 -26.33 -14.03
CA ILE A 376 -8.42 -25.67 -14.42
C ILE A 376 -8.67 -24.53 -13.42
N GLY A 377 -9.33 -23.46 -13.84
CA GLY A 377 -9.80 -22.46 -12.89
C GLY A 377 -10.53 -21.28 -13.50
N GLY A 378 -10.86 -20.30 -12.67
CA GLY A 378 -11.51 -19.05 -13.04
C GLY A 378 -11.13 -18.00 -12.01
N GLU A 379 -12.02 -17.04 -11.77
CA GLU A 379 -11.86 -16.05 -10.69
C GLU A 379 -11.56 -16.72 -9.35
N ASN A 380 -10.61 -16.18 -8.62
CA ASN A 380 -10.03 -16.82 -7.45
C ASN A 380 -9.55 -15.82 -6.41
N GLU A 381 -9.46 -16.29 -5.17
CA GLU A 381 -8.84 -15.58 -4.05
C GLU A 381 -8.05 -16.57 -3.20
N VAL A 382 -7.19 -16.05 -2.32
CA VAL A 382 -6.30 -16.85 -1.48
C VAL A 382 -6.29 -16.38 -0.04
N VAL A 383 -6.01 -17.31 0.87
CA VAL A 383 -5.71 -17.02 2.28
C VAL A 383 -4.47 -17.79 2.70
N GLU A 384 -3.59 -17.15 3.47
CA GLU A 384 -2.45 -17.80 4.11
C GLU A 384 -2.90 -18.48 5.41
N THR A 385 -2.59 -19.77 5.55
CA THR A 385 -2.86 -20.55 6.76
C THR A 385 -1.84 -20.28 7.86
N ALA A 386 -2.16 -20.62 9.11
CA ALA A 386 -1.27 -20.42 10.25
C ALA A 386 0.11 -21.12 10.08
N ASN A 387 0.16 -22.21 9.31
CA ASN A 387 1.40 -22.92 8.99
C ASN A 387 2.16 -22.37 7.76
N GLY A 388 1.67 -21.30 7.13
CA GLY A 388 2.25 -20.67 5.94
C GLY A 388 1.94 -21.35 4.60
N SER A 389 1.06 -22.35 4.58
CA SER A 389 0.47 -22.82 3.32
C SER A 389 -0.53 -21.79 2.81
N ILE A 390 -0.90 -21.90 1.54
CA ILE A 390 -1.87 -21.00 0.93
C ILE A 390 -3.02 -21.83 0.37
N TYR A 391 -4.21 -21.54 0.85
CA TYR A 391 -5.45 -22.07 0.30
C TYR A 391 -5.97 -21.14 -0.77
N MET A 392 -6.23 -21.65 -1.97
CA MET A 392 -6.88 -20.93 -3.06
C MET A 392 -8.31 -21.42 -3.23
N THR A 393 -9.26 -20.50 -3.21
CA THR A 393 -10.64 -20.74 -3.61
C THR A 393 -10.84 -20.35 -5.07
N ILE A 394 -11.50 -21.21 -5.85
CA ILE A 394 -11.54 -21.08 -7.33
C ILE A 394 -13.00 -21.20 -7.80
N ARG A 395 -13.43 -20.25 -8.62
CA ARG A 395 -14.72 -20.29 -9.32
C ARG A 395 -14.71 -21.47 -10.30
N PRO A 396 -15.70 -22.38 -10.24
CA PRO A 396 -15.83 -23.44 -11.22
C PRO A 396 -16.22 -22.88 -12.59
N GLN A 397 -15.59 -23.39 -13.66
CA GLN A 397 -16.03 -23.10 -15.05
C GLN A 397 -17.27 -23.90 -15.43
N PHE A 398 -17.35 -25.13 -14.95
CA PHE A 398 -18.46 -26.06 -15.22
C PHE A 398 -19.29 -26.25 -13.96
N SER A 399 -20.62 -26.27 -14.09
CA SER A 399 -21.53 -26.38 -12.93
C SER A 399 -21.89 -27.81 -12.56
N GLU A 400 -21.27 -28.83 -13.13
CA GLU A 400 -21.67 -30.23 -12.89
C GLU A 400 -21.58 -30.62 -11.41
N SER A 401 -20.61 -30.07 -10.68
CA SER A 401 -20.50 -30.29 -9.24
C SER A 401 -21.47 -29.43 -8.43
N HIS A 402 -21.88 -28.27 -8.95
CA HIS A 402 -22.58 -27.22 -8.18
C HIS A 402 -21.82 -26.85 -6.88
N ARG A 403 -20.48 -26.87 -6.93
CA ARG A 403 -19.58 -26.69 -5.79
C ARG A 403 -18.38 -25.82 -6.12
N ARG A 404 -17.85 -25.16 -5.09
CA ARG A 404 -16.59 -24.42 -5.17
C ARG A 404 -15.41 -25.37 -5.46
N LEU A 405 -14.38 -24.87 -6.13
CA LEU A 405 -13.13 -25.58 -6.31
C LEU A 405 -12.05 -25.00 -5.40
N TYR A 406 -11.04 -25.79 -5.06
CA TYR A 406 -9.89 -25.32 -4.30
C TYR A 406 -8.57 -25.99 -4.70
N SER A 407 -7.46 -25.34 -4.36
CA SER A 407 -6.12 -25.90 -4.46
C SER A 407 -5.21 -25.34 -3.36
N TRP A 408 -4.12 -26.05 -3.07
CA TRP A 408 -3.14 -25.70 -2.06
C TRP A 408 -1.78 -25.37 -2.68
N SER A 409 -1.11 -24.36 -2.13
CA SER A 409 0.31 -24.08 -2.36
C SER A 409 1.08 -24.19 -1.05
N HIS A 410 2.31 -24.72 -1.14
CA HIS A 410 3.24 -24.85 -0.01
C HIS A 410 4.58 -24.15 -0.27
N ASP A 411 4.63 -23.27 -1.28
CA ASP A 411 5.83 -22.58 -1.75
C ASP A 411 5.58 -21.09 -2.05
N GLY A 412 4.77 -20.46 -1.19
CA GLY A 412 4.50 -19.03 -1.27
C GLY A 412 3.68 -18.63 -2.50
N GLY A 413 2.82 -19.51 -3.01
CA GLY A 413 1.86 -19.23 -4.08
C GLY A 413 2.41 -19.42 -5.49
N LEU A 414 3.58 -20.06 -5.65
CA LEU A 414 4.22 -20.25 -6.94
C LEU A 414 3.75 -21.50 -7.67
N ASN A 415 3.51 -22.60 -6.96
CA ASN A 415 2.98 -23.83 -7.51
C ASN A 415 1.72 -24.28 -6.76
N TRP A 416 0.84 -24.97 -7.50
CA TRP A 416 -0.45 -25.40 -7.01
C TRP A 416 -0.57 -26.92 -7.09
N GLY A 417 -1.11 -27.52 -6.04
CA GLY A 417 -1.52 -28.91 -6.03
C GLY A 417 -2.72 -29.17 -6.95
N PRO A 418 -3.23 -30.42 -6.95
CA PRO A 418 -4.44 -30.75 -7.69
C PRO A 418 -5.61 -29.83 -7.34
N VAL A 419 -6.42 -29.47 -8.34
CA VAL A 419 -7.69 -28.77 -8.11
C VAL A 419 -8.73 -29.77 -7.65
N ASN A 420 -9.33 -29.53 -6.49
CA ASN A 420 -10.31 -30.39 -5.86
C ASN A 420 -11.68 -29.70 -5.75
N ILE A 421 -12.72 -30.50 -5.53
CA ILE A 421 -14.09 -30.01 -5.28
C ILE A 421 -14.29 -29.88 -3.77
N GLU A 422 -14.74 -28.70 -3.32
CA GLU A 422 -15.16 -28.49 -1.94
C GLU A 422 -16.65 -28.85 -1.81
N TYR A 423 -16.95 -30.04 -1.29
CA TYR A 423 -18.32 -30.56 -1.26
C TYR A 423 -19.24 -29.83 -0.28
N ASN A 424 -18.71 -29.04 0.65
CA ASN A 424 -19.52 -28.29 1.62
C ASN A 424 -19.83 -26.86 1.17
N LEU A 425 -19.25 -26.37 0.08
CA LEU A 425 -19.50 -25.04 -0.45
C LEU A 425 -20.27 -25.11 -1.77
N LEU A 426 -21.58 -24.85 -1.71
CA LEU A 426 -22.41 -24.67 -2.91
C LEU A 426 -21.91 -23.47 -3.71
N ASP A 427 -21.87 -23.56 -5.04
CA ASP A 427 -21.45 -22.44 -5.88
C ASP A 427 -22.18 -22.46 -7.24
N PRO A 428 -22.79 -21.33 -7.66
CA PRO A 428 -23.53 -21.20 -8.92
C PRO A 428 -22.64 -20.76 -10.10
N LYS A 429 -21.32 -20.98 -10.03
CA LYS A 429 -20.29 -20.41 -10.92
C LYS A 429 -20.16 -18.89 -10.75
N CYS A 430 -19.94 -18.44 -9.52
CA CYS A 430 -19.75 -17.03 -9.18
C CYS A 430 -18.35 -16.76 -8.60
N GLN A 431 -17.89 -15.52 -8.61
CA GLN A 431 -16.78 -15.12 -7.74
C GLN A 431 -17.20 -15.28 -6.28
N ALA A 432 -16.21 -15.47 -5.41
CA ALA A 432 -16.34 -15.58 -3.97
C ALA A 432 -15.10 -15.01 -3.31
N SER A 433 -15.20 -14.64 -2.04
CA SER A 433 -14.09 -14.09 -1.27
C SER A 433 -13.72 -14.93 -0.06
N ILE A 434 -12.46 -14.83 0.37
CA ILE A 434 -11.93 -15.52 1.54
C ILE A 434 -11.00 -14.60 2.33
N ALA A 435 -11.11 -14.60 3.65
CA ALA A 435 -10.26 -13.77 4.50
C ALA A 435 -9.97 -14.44 5.85
N ARG A 436 -8.81 -14.13 6.42
CA ARG A 436 -8.48 -14.51 7.80
C ARG A 436 -9.15 -13.55 8.79
N LEU A 437 -9.96 -14.11 9.69
CA LEU A 437 -10.62 -13.36 10.76
C LEU A 437 -9.74 -13.28 12.02
N THR A 438 -9.31 -14.44 12.52
CA THR A 438 -8.41 -14.53 13.67
C THR A 438 -7.32 -15.58 13.46
N GLU A 439 -6.20 -15.36 14.15
CA GLU A 439 -5.11 -16.33 14.30
C GLU A 439 -4.78 -16.46 15.78
N GLU A 440 -4.47 -17.67 16.24
CA GLU A 440 -4.18 -18.00 17.64
C GLU A 440 -3.00 -17.19 18.24
N ASP A 441 -2.07 -16.71 17.42
CA ASP A 441 -1.00 -15.82 17.90
C ASP A 441 -1.55 -14.49 18.48
N ASN A 442 -2.75 -14.08 18.05
CA ASN A 442 -3.42 -12.83 18.43
C ASN A 442 -4.87 -13.04 18.94
N SER A 443 -5.30 -14.28 19.13
CA SER A 443 -6.66 -14.72 19.49
C SER A 443 -6.57 -16.08 20.21
N THR A 444 -7.67 -16.62 20.73
CA THR A 444 -7.64 -17.98 21.30
C THR A 444 -7.79 -19.08 20.26
N ILE A 445 -8.25 -18.75 19.05
CA ILE A 445 -8.53 -19.71 17.98
C ILE A 445 -8.32 -19.12 16.58
N ASN A 446 -7.98 -20.00 15.64
CA ASN A 446 -7.93 -19.69 14.22
C ASN A 446 -9.33 -19.63 13.62
N ARG A 447 -9.58 -18.62 12.78
CA ARG A 447 -10.83 -18.46 12.04
C ARG A 447 -10.56 -17.93 10.64
N ILE A 448 -11.07 -18.63 9.64
CA ILE A 448 -11.10 -18.18 8.25
C ILE A 448 -12.56 -18.10 7.80
N ILE A 449 -12.91 -16.99 7.17
CA ILE A 449 -14.25 -16.73 6.65
C ILE A 449 -14.25 -16.76 5.12
N PHE A 450 -15.35 -17.22 4.56
CA PHE A 450 -15.60 -17.28 3.12
C PHE A 450 -16.99 -16.74 2.80
N SER A 451 -17.14 -16.00 1.71
CA SER A 451 -18.43 -15.48 1.26
C SER A 451 -18.71 -15.84 -0.18
N ASN A 452 -19.92 -16.35 -0.44
CA ASN A 452 -20.41 -16.52 -1.79
C ASN A 452 -21.96 -16.61 -1.82
N PRO A 453 -22.58 -16.51 -3.02
CA PRO A 453 -23.95 -16.96 -3.22
C PRO A 453 -24.02 -18.48 -3.06
N SER A 454 -24.57 -18.96 -1.94
CA SER A 454 -24.62 -20.39 -1.61
C SER A 454 -25.88 -21.03 -2.19
N HIS A 455 -25.81 -21.34 -3.48
CA HIS A 455 -26.86 -22.01 -4.24
C HIS A 455 -26.25 -22.90 -5.32
N THR A 456 -27.01 -23.87 -5.80
CA THR A 456 -26.53 -24.81 -6.83
C THR A 456 -26.48 -24.20 -8.24
N SER A 457 -27.19 -23.11 -8.51
CA SER A 457 -27.47 -22.65 -9.88
C SER A 457 -27.60 -21.15 -10.01
N ASP A 458 -28.21 -20.49 -9.03
CA ASP A 458 -28.58 -19.09 -9.12
C ASP A 458 -27.72 -18.23 -8.19
N ARG A 459 -27.44 -17.00 -8.61
CA ARG A 459 -26.71 -16.02 -7.79
C ARG A 459 -27.64 -15.43 -6.74
N ARG A 460 -27.79 -16.13 -5.63
CA ARG A 460 -28.60 -15.76 -4.47
C ARG A 460 -28.10 -16.39 -3.18
N ASN A 461 -28.67 -15.99 -2.06
CA ASN A 461 -28.28 -16.44 -0.72
C ASN A 461 -26.81 -16.13 -0.44
N MET A 462 -26.43 -14.84 -0.43
CA MET A 462 -25.11 -14.44 0.04
C MET A 462 -24.91 -15.01 1.44
N THR A 463 -23.94 -15.91 1.59
CA THR A 463 -23.74 -16.71 2.79
C THR A 463 -22.31 -16.58 3.25
N ILE A 464 -22.13 -16.42 4.56
CA ILE A 464 -20.83 -16.42 5.22
C ILE A 464 -20.60 -17.81 5.79
N HIS A 465 -19.49 -18.41 5.38
CA HIS A 465 -18.98 -19.67 5.89
C HIS A 465 -17.79 -19.42 6.83
N LEU A 466 -17.66 -20.22 7.88
CA LEU A 466 -16.56 -20.14 8.85
C LEU A 466 -15.85 -21.49 8.99
N SER A 467 -14.53 -21.45 8.96
CA SER A 467 -13.65 -22.58 9.25
C SER A 467 -12.83 -22.29 10.51
N TYR A 468 -12.76 -23.27 11.43
CA TYR A 468 -11.90 -23.22 12.62
C TYR A 468 -10.57 -23.96 12.46
N ASN A 469 -10.40 -24.68 11.34
CA ASN A 469 -9.30 -25.60 11.12
C ASN A 469 -8.62 -25.34 9.78
N GLU A 470 -8.37 -24.07 9.48
CA GLU A 470 -7.52 -23.66 8.35
C GLU A 470 -8.05 -24.15 6.99
N CYS A 471 -9.36 -23.99 6.74
CA CYS A 471 -10.07 -24.38 5.51
C CYS A 471 -10.26 -25.90 5.29
N GLU A 472 -9.97 -26.75 6.28
CA GLU A 472 -10.20 -28.20 6.18
C GLU A 472 -11.70 -28.55 6.26
N THR A 473 -12.46 -27.85 7.11
CA THR A 473 -13.93 -27.93 7.17
C THR A 473 -14.56 -26.55 7.29
N TRP A 474 -15.82 -26.46 6.86
CA TRP A 474 -16.66 -25.26 6.94
C TRP A 474 -17.81 -25.53 7.93
N ASP A 475 -17.56 -25.28 9.20
CA ASP A 475 -18.39 -25.75 10.30
C ASP A 475 -19.68 -24.92 10.49
N ILE A 476 -19.64 -23.65 10.08
CA ILE A 476 -20.79 -22.73 10.15
C ILE A 476 -21.05 -22.15 8.76
N ALA A 477 -22.33 -22.00 8.44
CA ALA A 477 -22.83 -21.27 7.27
C ALA A 477 -24.04 -20.43 7.68
N LYS A 478 -23.98 -19.11 7.48
CA LYS A 478 -25.07 -18.19 7.84
C LYS A 478 -25.40 -17.26 6.68
N VAL A 479 -26.66 -17.26 6.25
CA VAL A 479 -27.16 -16.40 5.17
C VAL A 479 -27.12 -14.94 5.65
N LEU A 480 -26.30 -14.12 4.99
CA LEU A 480 -26.20 -12.69 5.19
C LEU A 480 -27.33 -11.95 4.45
N TYR A 481 -27.66 -12.41 3.25
CA TYR A 481 -28.73 -11.86 2.43
C TYR A 481 -29.38 -12.96 1.58
N SER A 482 -30.69 -13.16 1.72
CA SER A 482 -31.42 -14.27 1.09
C SER A 482 -31.85 -14.00 -0.36
N GLY A 483 -31.76 -12.76 -0.83
CA GLY A 483 -32.18 -12.42 -2.18
C GLY A 483 -31.11 -12.69 -3.24
N ASN A 484 -31.31 -12.12 -4.43
CA ASN A 484 -30.29 -12.12 -5.48
C ASN A 484 -29.00 -11.46 -5.01
N ALA A 485 -27.91 -12.21 -5.12
CA ALA A 485 -26.61 -11.75 -4.71
C ALA A 485 -25.51 -12.33 -5.61
N GLY A 486 -24.59 -11.47 -6.02
CA GLY A 486 -23.52 -11.81 -6.95
C GLY A 486 -22.16 -11.86 -6.27
N TYR A 487 -21.22 -11.11 -6.83
CA TYR A 487 -19.83 -11.07 -6.38
C TYR A 487 -19.76 -10.45 -4.99
N SER A 488 -18.73 -10.81 -4.23
CA SER A 488 -18.51 -10.33 -2.87
C SER A 488 -17.03 -10.21 -2.56
N ASP A 489 -16.65 -9.26 -1.71
CA ASP A 489 -15.32 -9.19 -1.14
C ASP A 489 -15.35 -8.97 0.38
N LEU A 490 -14.44 -9.62 1.10
CA LEU A 490 -14.35 -9.63 2.55
C LEU A 490 -13.20 -8.74 3.05
N GLY A 491 -13.43 -8.11 4.19
CA GLY A 491 -12.41 -7.36 4.93
C GLY A 491 -12.61 -7.52 6.43
N VAL A 492 -11.55 -7.34 7.21
CA VAL A 492 -11.60 -7.50 8.67
C VAL A 492 -10.95 -6.29 9.33
N LEU A 493 -11.70 -5.58 10.16
CA LEU A 493 -11.20 -4.45 10.96
C LEU A 493 -10.33 -4.94 12.12
N SER A 494 -9.53 -4.04 12.68
CA SER A 494 -8.64 -4.32 13.81
C SER A 494 -9.38 -4.89 15.03
N ASN A 495 -10.62 -4.44 15.27
CA ASN A 495 -11.51 -4.91 16.33
C ASN A 495 -12.27 -6.21 15.98
N LYS A 496 -11.91 -6.90 14.89
CA LYS A 496 -12.52 -8.15 14.41
C LYS A 496 -13.95 -8.01 13.89
N THR A 497 -14.41 -6.79 13.63
CA THR A 497 -15.61 -6.57 12.81
C THR A 497 -15.34 -7.07 11.40
N ILE A 498 -16.23 -7.93 10.90
CA ILE A 498 -16.20 -8.47 9.55
C ILE A 498 -16.94 -7.48 8.65
N CYS A 499 -16.35 -7.18 7.49
CA CYS A 499 -16.94 -6.39 6.43
C CYS A 499 -17.17 -7.30 5.23
N CYS A 500 -18.36 -7.24 4.63
CA CYS A 500 -18.68 -7.91 3.37
C CYS A 500 -19.26 -6.87 2.41
N PHE A 501 -18.63 -6.71 1.25
CA PHE A 501 -19.04 -5.78 0.21
C PHE A 501 -19.48 -6.58 -1.02
N PHE A 502 -20.76 -6.53 -1.40
CA PHE A 502 -21.30 -7.47 -2.37
C PHE A 502 -22.42 -6.90 -3.25
N GLU A 503 -22.65 -7.57 -4.38
CA GLU A 503 -23.70 -7.26 -5.34
C GLU A 503 -25.05 -7.77 -4.86
N ILE A 504 -26.10 -6.95 -4.97
CA ILE A 504 -27.50 -7.36 -4.78
C ILE A 504 -28.40 -6.82 -5.89
N GLY A 505 -29.51 -7.54 -6.11
CA GLY A 505 -30.58 -7.15 -7.01
C GLY A 505 -31.88 -6.86 -6.29
N ASP A 506 -32.67 -5.94 -6.83
CA ASP A 506 -34.03 -5.65 -6.41
C ASP A 506 -35.00 -6.68 -7.02
N GLU A 507 -35.43 -7.63 -6.20
CA GLU A 507 -36.39 -8.65 -6.59
C GLU A 507 -37.74 -8.07 -7.06
N SER A 508 -38.08 -6.84 -6.66
CA SER A 508 -39.32 -6.18 -7.06
C SER A 508 -39.31 -5.67 -8.51
N LEU A 509 -38.12 -5.58 -9.12
CA LEU A 509 -37.92 -5.17 -10.51
C LEU A 509 -37.90 -6.37 -11.48
N GLU A 510 -38.09 -7.60 -10.97
CA GLU A 510 -38.02 -8.81 -11.79
C GLU A 510 -39.27 -9.09 -12.63
N GLY A 511 -39.05 -9.44 -13.90
CA GLY A 511 -39.98 -10.19 -14.74
C GLY A 511 -39.58 -11.66 -14.87
N PRO A 512 -40.45 -12.55 -15.40
CA PRO A 512 -40.13 -13.98 -15.51
C PRO A 512 -38.86 -14.21 -16.35
N GLY A 513 -37.82 -14.77 -15.74
CA GLY A 513 -36.56 -15.13 -16.42
C GLY A 513 -35.46 -14.05 -16.39
N TYR A 514 -35.63 -12.98 -15.61
CA TYR A 514 -34.65 -11.91 -15.45
C TYR A 514 -34.28 -11.77 -13.96
N HIS A 515 -33.14 -12.34 -13.56
CA HIS A 515 -32.57 -12.18 -12.22
C HIS A 515 -31.43 -11.18 -12.30
N ASP A 516 -31.75 -9.89 -12.15
CA ASP A 516 -30.72 -8.86 -12.06
C ASP A 516 -30.12 -8.86 -10.66
N TYR A 517 -28.82 -8.67 -10.56
CA TYR A 517 -28.06 -8.47 -9.31
C TYR A 517 -27.15 -7.25 -9.43
N HIS A 518 -27.47 -6.35 -10.35
CA HIS A 518 -26.68 -5.17 -10.68
C HIS A 518 -27.31 -3.87 -10.18
N ASP A 519 -28.24 -3.94 -9.23
CA ASP A 519 -28.94 -2.74 -8.74
C ASP A 519 -28.12 -2.01 -7.68
N TYR A 520 -27.40 -2.76 -6.83
CA TYR A 520 -26.61 -2.18 -5.75
C TYR A 520 -25.31 -2.95 -5.50
N LEU A 521 -24.30 -2.22 -5.02
CA LEU A 521 -23.23 -2.78 -4.20
C LEU A 521 -23.45 -2.36 -2.74
N ILE A 522 -23.73 -3.32 -1.88
CA ILE A 522 -24.04 -3.11 -0.47
C ILE A 522 -22.82 -3.44 0.39
N PHE A 523 -22.53 -2.58 1.37
CA PHE A 523 -21.52 -2.79 2.38
C PHE A 523 -22.18 -3.19 3.70
N VAL A 524 -21.80 -4.35 4.22
CA VAL A 524 -22.40 -4.93 5.42
C VAL A 524 -21.32 -5.27 6.45
N GLN A 525 -21.61 -4.95 7.70
CA GLN A 525 -20.75 -5.26 8.84
C GLN A 525 -21.47 -6.08 9.89
N PHE A 526 -20.76 -7.05 10.44
CA PHE A 526 -21.21 -7.96 11.49
C PHE A 526 -19.99 -8.45 12.28
N ASN A 527 -20.21 -9.11 13.41
CA ASN A 527 -19.15 -9.67 14.24
C ASN A 527 -19.25 -11.21 14.32
N VAL A 528 -18.24 -11.80 14.95
CA VAL A 528 -18.19 -13.26 15.16
C VAL A 528 -19.38 -13.76 15.98
N ASP A 529 -19.88 -12.97 16.93
CA ASP A 529 -21.05 -13.34 17.73
C ASP A 529 -22.29 -13.49 16.84
N TRP A 530 -22.49 -12.60 15.86
CA TRP A 530 -23.56 -12.77 14.87
C TRP A 530 -23.39 -14.06 14.07
N LEU A 531 -22.17 -14.38 13.66
CA LEU A 531 -21.88 -15.55 12.82
C LEU A 531 -22.05 -16.88 13.59
N GLU A 532 -21.61 -16.92 14.85
CA GLU A 532 -21.65 -18.12 15.71
C GLU A 532 -22.99 -18.30 16.44
N THR A 533 -23.83 -17.25 16.52
CA THR A 533 -25.18 -17.38 17.07
C THR A 533 -26.09 -18.12 16.08
N PRO A 534 -26.80 -19.20 16.50
CA PRO A 534 -27.68 -19.99 15.65
C PRO A 534 -28.76 -19.20 14.89
#